data_AF-A0A968YRY5-F1
#
_entry.id   AF-A0A968YRY5-F1
#
_cell.length_a   1.000
_cell.length_b   1.000
_cell.length_c   1.000
_cell.angle_alpha   90.00
_cell.angle_beta   90.00
_cell.angle_gamma   90.00
#
_symmetry.space_group_name_H-M   'P 1'
#
loop_
_entity.id
_entity.type
_entity.pdbx_description
1 polymer ?
#
loop_
_entity_poly.entity_id
_entity_poly.type
_entity_poly.pdbx_seq_one_letter_code
_entity_poly.pdbx_strand_id
1 'polypeptide(L)'
;MNLMPKEDLLAGRRALDALTGSVTIIKDWTWCSEVRRWTLACQICSGQGHSSNWYILAETNYPFGKIDFYPAALSGIEQTYPHQNHNGWPEPGLLWRKGKICLDSSVRSLGRIWGGHEPFNSHERLVWYCQRAIAWINAAEDGTLTKPGDPFELPHFPHRETSLVAFSETPQNLQLWQDLACRAGICELSKVKQNPPHFSGSKILG
;
A
#
# COMPACT_ATOMS: atom_id res chain seq x y z
N MET A 1 -6.58 -25.94 17.10
CA MET A 1 -7.39 -26.31 15.93
C MET A 1 -6.59 -25.96 14.68
N ASN A 2 -6.19 -26.94 13.87
CA ASN A 2 -5.62 -26.65 12.55
C ASN A 2 -6.78 -26.22 11.65
N LEU A 3 -6.90 -24.92 11.41
CA LEU A 3 -7.81 -24.42 10.39
C LEU A 3 -7.25 -24.84 9.03
N MET A 4 -8.11 -25.35 8.14
CA MET A 4 -7.75 -25.63 6.75
C MET A 4 -8.41 -24.62 5.82
N PRO A 5 -7.71 -24.17 4.77
CA PRO A 5 -8.31 -23.33 3.73
C PRO A 5 -9.52 -24.03 3.11
N LYS A 6 -10.56 -23.27 2.80
CA LYS A 6 -11.69 -23.78 2.01
C LYS A 6 -11.27 -24.00 0.56
N GLU A 7 -11.98 -24.89 -0.15
CA GLU A 7 -11.71 -25.19 -1.56
C GLU A 7 -11.71 -23.95 -2.45
N ASP A 8 -12.59 -22.96 -2.20
CA ASP A 8 -12.58 -21.71 -2.97
C ASP A 8 -11.23 -20.98 -2.86
N LEU A 9 -10.67 -20.90 -1.65
CA LEU A 9 -9.38 -20.22 -1.44
C LEU A 9 -8.23 -20.99 -2.09
N LEU A 10 -8.30 -22.32 -2.07
CA LEU A 10 -7.34 -23.19 -2.77
C LEU A 10 -7.48 -23.09 -4.29
N ALA A 11 -8.70 -22.93 -4.81
CA ALA A 11 -8.94 -22.69 -6.24
C ALA A 11 -8.33 -21.36 -6.68
N GLY A 12 -8.51 -20.29 -5.91
CA GLY A 12 -7.87 -19.00 -6.15
C GLY A 12 -6.35 -19.08 -6.11
N ARG A 13 -5.79 -19.83 -5.15
CA ARG A 13 -4.35 -20.11 -5.09
C ARG A 13 -3.87 -20.78 -6.38
N ARG A 14 -4.49 -21.89 -6.79
CA ARG A 14 -4.10 -22.63 -8.00
C ARG A 14 -4.18 -21.75 -9.25
N ALA A 15 -5.15 -20.85 -9.32
CA ALA A 15 -5.27 -19.93 -10.44
C ALA A 15 -4.08 -18.95 -10.57
N LEU A 16 -3.31 -18.72 -9.50
CA LEU A 16 -2.07 -17.93 -9.57
C LEU A 16 -0.98 -18.59 -10.43
N ASP A 17 -1.08 -19.89 -10.73
CA ASP A 17 -0.17 -20.57 -11.65
C ASP A 17 -0.21 -19.92 -13.06
N ALA A 18 -1.32 -19.26 -13.42
CA ALA A 18 -1.44 -18.46 -14.66
C ALA A 18 -0.54 -17.21 -14.69
N LEU A 19 0.00 -16.79 -13.54
CA LEU A 19 0.91 -15.64 -13.40
C LEU A 19 2.37 -16.08 -13.18
N THR A 20 2.70 -17.33 -13.52
CA THR A 20 4.07 -17.84 -13.44
C THR A 20 5.05 -16.91 -14.16
N GLY A 21 6.15 -16.57 -13.48
CA GLY A 21 7.15 -15.61 -13.96
C GLY A 21 6.97 -14.20 -13.40
N SER A 22 5.73 -13.80 -13.08
CA SER A 22 5.45 -12.52 -12.39
C SER A 22 5.13 -12.71 -10.91
N VAL A 23 4.54 -13.83 -10.52
CA VAL A 23 4.24 -14.16 -9.12
C VAL A 23 4.82 -15.53 -8.77
N THR A 24 5.57 -15.59 -7.68
CA THR A 24 6.12 -16.83 -7.13
C THR A 24 5.62 -17.00 -5.69
N ILE A 25 4.95 -18.11 -5.40
CA ILE A 25 4.47 -18.39 -4.03
C ILE A 25 5.66 -18.81 -3.16
N ILE A 26 5.87 -18.10 -2.04
CA ILE A 26 6.91 -18.40 -1.04
C ILE A 26 6.33 -19.30 0.05
N LYS A 27 5.12 -18.98 0.53
CA LYS A 27 4.43 -19.74 1.57
C LYS A 27 2.94 -19.76 1.28
N ASP A 28 2.37 -20.96 1.26
CA ASP A 28 0.94 -21.18 1.01
C ASP A 28 0.05 -20.66 2.17
N TRP A 29 -1.26 -20.69 1.94
CA TRP A 29 -2.26 -20.19 2.88
C TRP A 29 -2.07 -20.74 4.28
N THR A 30 -1.83 -19.83 5.22
CA THR A 30 -1.76 -20.10 6.65
C THR A 30 -2.75 -19.20 7.39
N TRP A 31 -3.41 -19.72 8.42
CA TRP A 31 -4.26 -18.89 9.27
C TRP A 31 -3.40 -18.05 10.21
N CYS A 32 -3.56 -16.73 10.18
CA CYS A 32 -2.97 -15.80 11.14
C CYS A 32 -4.03 -15.37 12.16
N SER A 33 -3.81 -15.75 13.42
CA SER A 33 -4.79 -15.54 14.50
C SER A 33 -4.90 -14.09 14.96
N GLU A 34 -3.79 -13.35 14.83
CA GLU A 34 -3.57 -11.98 15.23
C GLU A 34 -4.46 -11.03 14.40
N VAL A 35 -4.57 -11.28 13.10
CA VAL A 35 -5.42 -10.50 12.19
C VAL A 35 -6.68 -11.25 11.75
N ARG A 36 -6.88 -12.48 12.22
CA ARG A 36 -8.01 -13.38 11.89
C ARG A 36 -8.26 -13.49 10.39
N ARG A 37 -7.18 -13.70 9.62
CA ARG A 37 -7.22 -13.81 8.15
C ARG A 37 -6.29 -14.92 7.67
N TRP A 38 -6.59 -15.43 6.48
CA TRP A 38 -5.66 -16.28 5.73
C TRP A 38 -4.55 -15.43 5.14
N THR A 39 -3.31 -15.87 5.26
CA THR A 39 -2.13 -15.18 4.74
C THR A 39 -1.39 -16.07 3.75
N LEU A 40 -1.01 -15.53 2.60
CA LEU A 40 -0.13 -16.16 1.61
C LEU A 40 1.06 -15.23 1.39
N ALA A 41 2.28 -15.79 1.42
CA ALA A 41 3.48 -15.03 1.10
C ALA A 41 3.89 -15.32 -0.34
N CYS A 42 4.15 -14.27 -1.11
CA CYS A 42 4.63 -14.39 -2.48
C CYS A 42 5.72 -13.37 -2.78
N GLN A 43 6.48 -13.64 -3.83
CA GLN A 43 7.32 -12.65 -4.50
C GLN A 43 6.58 -12.18 -5.74
N ILE A 44 6.63 -10.87 -6.00
CA ILE A 44 6.13 -10.27 -7.23
C ILE A 44 7.32 -9.64 -7.97
N CYS A 45 7.47 -10.02 -9.24
CA CYS A 45 8.48 -9.49 -10.15
C CYS A 45 7.86 -8.38 -11.00
N SER A 46 8.54 -7.24 -11.09
CA SER A 46 8.16 -6.12 -11.94
C SER A 46 8.52 -6.40 -13.41
N GLY A 47 7.94 -5.62 -14.32
CA GLY A 47 8.29 -5.68 -15.74
C GLY A 47 9.75 -5.32 -16.04
N GLN A 48 10.42 -4.63 -15.11
CA GLN A 48 11.84 -4.29 -15.19
C GLN A 48 12.77 -5.37 -14.58
N GLY A 49 12.20 -6.45 -14.02
CA GLY A 49 12.96 -7.57 -13.46
C GLY A 49 13.36 -7.40 -11.99
N HIS A 50 12.95 -6.32 -11.32
CA HIS A 50 13.09 -6.22 -9.87
C HIS A 50 12.02 -7.06 -9.19
N SER A 51 12.34 -7.59 -8.01
CA SER A 51 11.39 -8.39 -7.25
C SER A 51 11.28 -7.92 -5.81
N SER A 52 10.08 -8.03 -5.26
CA SER A 52 9.81 -7.74 -3.86
C SER A 52 8.83 -8.76 -3.28
N ASN A 53 8.95 -9.02 -1.99
CA ASN A 53 8.11 -9.96 -1.27
C ASN A 53 6.88 -9.27 -0.68
N TRP A 54 5.76 -9.97 -0.69
CA TRP A 54 4.44 -9.48 -0.32
C TRP A 54 3.68 -10.52 0.50
N TYR A 55 2.76 -10.01 1.33
CA TYR A 55 1.74 -10.80 2.01
C TYR A 55 0.36 -10.43 1.48
N ILE A 56 -0.35 -11.45 1.02
CA ILE A 56 -1.75 -11.36 0.63
C ILE A 56 -2.60 -11.86 1.81
N LEU A 57 -3.55 -11.04 2.25
CA LEU A 57 -4.46 -11.35 3.34
C LEU A 57 -5.87 -11.49 2.81
N ALA A 58 -6.50 -12.66 3.02
CA ALA A 58 -7.87 -12.95 2.61
C ALA A 58 -8.77 -13.28 3.81
N GLU A 59 -9.99 -12.76 3.81
CA GLU A 59 -11.02 -13.12 4.79
C GLU A 59 -11.57 -14.55 4.57
N THR A 60 -12.19 -15.13 5.61
CA THR A 60 -12.71 -16.52 5.60
C THR A 60 -13.88 -16.78 4.66
N ASN A 61 -14.50 -15.71 4.16
CA ASN A 61 -15.61 -15.71 3.21
C ASN A 61 -15.14 -15.43 1.76
N TYR A 62 -13.87 -15.67 1.42
CA TYR A 62 -13.43 -15.75 0.03
C TYR A 62 -14.36 -16.67 -0.79
N PRO A 63 -14.79 -16.29 -2.02
CA PRO A 63 -14.32 -15.15 -2.82
C PRO A 63 -15.17 -13.89 -2.67
N PHE A 64 -15.87 -13.67 -1.56
CA PHE A 64 -16.66 -12.44 -1.32
C PHE A 64 -16.04 -11.50 -0.27
N GLY A 65 -15.10 -12.02 0.54
CA GLY A 65 -14.38 -11.26 1.57
C GLY A 65 -13.34 -10.28 1.05
N LYS A 66 -12.76 -9.47 1.92
CA LYS A 66 -11.66 -8.57 1.56
C LYS A 66 -10.38 -9.32 1.22
N ILE A 67 -9.62 -8.77 0.28
CA ILE A 67 -8.27 -9.18 -0.09
C ILE A 67 -7.38 -7.94 -0.01
N ASP A 68 -6.34 -7.99 0.82
CA ASP A 68 -5.40 -6.89 1.02
C ASP A 68 -3.97 -7.35 0.73
N PHE A 69 -3.13 -6.43 0.23
CA PHE A 69 -1.73 -6.68 -0.10
C PHE A 69 -0.82 -5.76 0.72
N TYR A 70 0.20 -6.36 1.35
CA TYR A 70 1.17 -5.66 2.19
C TYR A 70 2.60 -6.03 1.81
N PRO A 71 3.55 -5.07 1.79
CA PRO A 71 4.96 -5.38 1.64
C PRO A 71 5.44 -6.27 2.78
N ALA A 72 6.21 -7.31 2.46
CA ALA A 72 6.88 -8.11 3.47
C ALA A 72 7.90 -7.27 4.26
N ALA A 73 8.09 -7.60 5.53
CA ALA A 73 9.12 -6.97 6.35
C ALA A 73 10.53 -7.27 5.82
N LEU A 74 10.73 -8.50 5.34
CA LEU A 74 11.98 -8.97 4.73
C LEU A 74 11.83 -9.02 3.21
N SER A 75 12.76 -8.38 2.50
CA SER A 75 12.80 -8.33 1.03
C SER A 75 11.53 -7.76 0.37
N GLY A 76 10.70 -7.02 1.11
CA GLY A 76 9.64 -6.18 0.56
C GLY A 76 10.12 -4.75 0.34
N ILE A 77 9.23 -3.89 -0.18
CA ILE A 77 9.52 -2.45 -0.30
C ILE A 77 9.48 -1.77 1.08
N GLU A 78 10.35 -0.78 1.28
CA GLU A 78 10.45 -0.02 2.54
C GLU A 78 9.88 1.39 2.45
N GLN A 79 9.89 1.96 1.24
CA GLN A 79 9.38 3.30 0.97
C GLN A 79 7.84 3.29 0.98
N THR A 80 7.26 4.47 1.17
CA THR A 80 5.81 4.70 0.99
C THR A 80 5.59 5.37 -0.36
N TYR A 81 4.69 4.81 -1.15
CA TYR A 81 4.32 5.32 -2.48
C TYR A 81 2.86 5.82 -2.50
N PRO A 82 2.44 6.60 -3.51
CA PRO A 82 1.03 6.96 -3.69
C PRO A 82 0.10 5.75 -3.76
N HIS A 83 -1.17 5.92 -3.38
CA HIS A 83 -2.13 4.83 -3.24
C HIS A 83 -1.67 3.69 -2.31
N GLN A 84 -0.91 4.03 -1.27
CA GLN A 84 -0.47 3.13 -0.21
C GLN A 84 -0.70 3.78 1.15
N ASN A 85 -1.08 2.98 2.15
CA ASN A 85 -0.95 3.43 3.54
C ASN A 85 0.53 3.69 3.88
N HIS A 86 0.79 4.44 4.95
CA HIS A 86 2.16 4.61 5.45
C HIS A 86 2.84 3.24 5.69
N ASN A 87 4.00 3.03 5.04
CA ASN A 87 4.72 1.76 5.03
C ASN A 87 5.63 1.56 6.26
N GLY A 88 5.07 1.81 7.44
CA GLY A 88 5.77 1.69 8.71
C GLY A 88 6.12 0.25 9.09
N TRP A 89 6.93 0.12 10.14
CA TRP A 89 7.35 -1.17 10.69
C TRP A 89 6.17 -2.10 11.00
N PRO A 90 6.35 -3.43 10.84
CA PRO A 90 5.35 -4.42 11.21
C PRO A 90 4.90 -4.27 12.66
N GLU A 91 3.64 -4.60 12.93
CA GLU A 91 3.21 -4.82 14.31
C GLU A 91 3.91 -6.07 14.89
N PRO A 92 4.14 -6.13 16.21
CA PRO A 92 4.72 -7.30 16.86
C PRO A 92 4.02 -8.60 16.45
N GLY A 93 4.80 -9.58 15.99
CA GLY A 93 4.31 -10.88 15.54
C GLY A 93 3.87 -10.94 14.07
N LEU A 94 3.81 -9.82 13.35
CA LEU A 94 3.49 -9.80 11.91
C LEU A 94 4.76 -9.76 11.06
N LEU A 95 4.70 -10.39 9.88
CA LEU A 95 5.82 -10.51 8.94
C LEU A 95 5.74 -9.55 7.75
N TRP A 96 4.81 -8.59 7.81
CA TRP A 96 4.57 -7.58 6.79
C TRP A 96 4.44 -6.18 7.39
N ARG A 97 4.80 -5.18 6.60
CA ARG A 97 4.76 -3.76 6.97
C ARG A 97 3.31 -3.24 6.93
N LYS A 98 3.09 -2.03 7.45
CA LYS A 98 1.74 -1.43 7.52
C LYS A 98 1.21 -0.88 6.19
N GLY A 99 2.07 -0.81 5.16
CA GLY A 99 1.81 -0.12 3.90
C GLY A 99 0.91 -0.88 2.94
N LYS A 100 -0.37 -1.03 3.29
CA LYS A 100 -1.37 -1.61 2.39
C LYS A 100 -1.46 -0.83 1.07
N ILE A 101 -1.35 -1.50 -0.06
CA ILE A 101 -1.59 -0.88 -1.38
C ILE A 101 -3.08 -0.86 -1.73
N CYS A 102 -3.52 0.22 -2.37
CA CYS A 102 -4.89 0.37 -2.88
C CYS A 102 -4.97 -0.20 -4.29
N LEU A 103 -5.76 -1.26 -4.44
CA LEU A 103 -5.97 -1.96 -5.72
C LEU A 103 -7.37 -1.71 -6.29
N ASP A 104 -8.06 -0.66 -5.85
CA ASP A 104 -9.42 -0.33 -6.29
C ASP A 104 -9.46 0.07 -7.78
N SER A 105 -10.52 -0.31 -8.49
CA SER A 105 -10.86 0.08 -9.86
C SER A 105 -10.79 1.60 -10.15
N SER A 106 -11.08 2.42 -9.14
CA SER A 106 -11.10 3.90 -9.22
C SER A 106 -9.72 4.55 -9.26
N VAL A 107 -8.66 3.82 -8.89
CA VAL A 107 -7.28 4.30 -9.01
C VAL A 107 -6.96 4.48 -10.49
N ARG A 108 -6.86 5.72 -10.97
CA ARG A 108 -6.81 6.06 -12.40
C ARG A 108 -5.59 5.51 -13.14
N SER A 109 -4.47 5.33 -12.45
CA SER A 109 -3.28 4.65 -12.96
C SER A 109 -3.54 3.16 -13.21
N LEU A 110 -4.33 2.50 -12.36
CA LEU A 110 -4.67 1.07 -12.47
C LEU A 110 -5.94 0.80 -13.31
N GLY A 111 -6.94 1.68 -13.24
CA GLY A 111 -8.24 1.53 -13.89
C GLY A 111 -8.21 1.65 -15.41
N ARG A 112 -7.19 2.31 -15.99
CA ARG A 112 -6.98 2.35 -17.45
C ARG A 112 -6.24 1.12 -17.98
N ILE A 113 -5.40 0.47 -17.17
CA ILE A 113 -4.58 -0.67 -17.61
C ILE A 113 -5.43 -1.95 -17.67
N TRP A 114 -6.39 -2.11 -16.74
CA TRP A 114 -7.18 -3.34 -16.57
C TRP A 114 -8.68 -3.07 -16.42
N GLY A 115 -9.28 -2.30 -17.34
CA GLY A 115 -10.66 -1.77 -17.29
C GLY A 115 -11.81 -2.79 -17.17
N GLY A 116 -11.87 -3.55 -16.08
CA GLY A 116 -12.90 -4.54 -15.79
C GLY A 116 -13.36 -4.47 -14.33
N HIS A 117 -14.62 -4.86 -14.13
CA HIS A 117 -15.19 -5.02 -12.79
C HIS A 117 -14.47 -6.14 -12.03
N GLU A 118 -14.34 -5.98 -10.73
CA GLU A 118 -13.81 -7.01 -9.84
C GLU A 118 -14.67 -8.29 -9.96
N PRO A 119 -14.08 -9.45 -10.30
CA PRO A 119 -14.82 -10.69 -10.37
C PRO A 119 -15.02 -11.26 -8.97
N PHE A 120 -16.21 -11.79 -8.69
CA PHE A 120 -16.55 -12.44 -7.42
C PHE A 120 -16.66 -13.97 -7.58
N ASN A 121 -15.67 -14.58 -8.21
CA ASN A 121 -15.54 -16.02 -8.31
C ASN A 121 -14.15 -16.49 -7.83
N SER A 122 -14.08 -17.75 -7.42
CA SER A 122 -12.90 -18.28 -6.73
C SER A 122 -11.66 -18.37 -7.61
N HIS A 123 -11.80 -18.52 -8.93
CA HIS A 123 -10.67 -18.73 -9.84
C HIS A 123 -10.07 -17.41 -10.35
N GLU A 124 -10.88 -16.36 -10.51
CA GLU A 124 -10.43 -15.12 -11.16
C GLU A 124 -10.07 -14.03 -10.15
N ARG A 125 -10.71 -13.98 -8.99
CA ARG A 125 -10.60 -12.82 -8.08
C ARG A 125 -9.18 -12.59 -7.58
N LEU A 126 -8.50 -13.64 -7.14
CA LEU A 126 -7.13 -13.50 -6.64
C LEU A 126 -6.15 -13.15 -7.76
N VAL A 127 -6.33 -13.71 -8.96
CA VAL A 127 -5.54 -13.39 -10.16
C VAL A 127 -5.72 -11.91 -10.53
N TRP A 128 -6.97 -11.42 -10.53
CA TRP A 128 -7.30 -10.03 -10.79
C TRP A 128 -6.59 -9.07 -9.83
N TYR A 129 -6.58 -9.37 -8.53
CA TYR A 129 -5.84 -8.56 -7.55
C TYR A 129 -4.33 -8.62 -7.78
N CYS A 130 -3.75 -9.79 -8.05
CA CYS A 130 -2.31 -9.93 -8.32
C CYS A 130 -1.88 -9.15 -9.57
N GLN A 131 -2.66 -9.18 -10.65
CA GLN A 131 -2.39 -8.40 -11.86
C GLN A 131 -2.37 -6.89 -11.57
N ARG A 132 -3.28 -6.42 -10.71
CA ARG A 132 -3.30 -5.02 -10.29
C ARG A 132 -2.16 -4.66 -9.36
N ALA A 133 -1.73 -5.58 -8.49
CA ALA A 133 -0.53 -5.40 -7.68
C ALA A 133 0.72 -5.28 -8.56
N ILE A 134 0.87 -6.13 -9.58
CA ILE A 134 1.95 -6.03 -10.58
C ILE A 134 1.91 -4.67 -11.28
N ALA A 135 0.74 -4.24 -11.75
CA ALA A 135 0.58 -2.94 -12.41
C ALA A 135 0.92 -1.77 -11.47
N TRP A 136 0.55 -1.87 -10.19
CA TRP A 136 0.91 -0.87 -9.17
C TRP A 136 2.42 -0.82 -8.96
N ILE A 137 3.09 -1.97 -8.85
CA ILE A 137 4.55 -2.06 -8.68
C ILE A 137 5.27 -1.43 -9.86
N ASN A 138 4.89 -1.77 -11.10
CA ASN A 138 5.48 -1.18 -12.29
C ASN A 138 5.29 0.35 -12.31
N ALA A 139 4.08 0.83 -11.99
CA ALA A 139 3.82 2.27 -11.92
C ALA A 139 4.61 2.96 -10.80
N ALA A 140 4.88 2.27 -9.68
CA ALA A 140 5.71 2.78 -8.59
C ALA A 140 7.16 2.95 -9.03
N GLU A 141 7.70 1.98 -9.77
CA GLU A 141 9.06 2.03 -10.33
C GLU A 141 9.20 3.13 -11.39
N ASP A 142 8.18 3.29 -12.24
CA ASP A 142 8.17 4.31 -13.30
C ASP A 142 7.86 5.72 -12.78
N GLY A 143 7.47 5.86 -11.50
CA GLY A 143 7.02 7.14 -10.93
C GLY A 143 5.69 7.64 -11.52
N THR A 144 4.84 6.73 -12.02
CA THR A 144 3.58 7.03 -12.75
C THR A 144 2.31 6.70 -11.96
N LEU A 145 2.44 6.42 -10.66
CA LEU A 145 1.29 6.18 -9.77
C LEU A 145 0.32 7.37 -9.73
N THR A 146 0.84 8.59 -9.87
CA THR A 146 0.10 9.85 -9.95
C THR A 146 0.29 10.51 -11.32
N LYS A 147 -0.70 11.27 -11.78
CA LYS A 147 -0.65 12.04 -13.03
C LYS A 147 -0.79 13.54 -12.78
N PRO A 148 -0.33 14.39 -13.71
CA PRO A 148 -0.62 15.82 -13.67
C PRO A 148 -2.12 16.07 -13.54
N GLY A 149 -2.50 16.85 -12.52
CA GLY A 149 -3.90 17.17 -12.20
C GLY A 149 -4.59 16.19 -11.26
N ASP A 150 -3.96 15.08 -10.87
CA ASP A 150 -4.47 14.27 -9.75
C ASP A 150 -4.32 15.06 -8.44
N PRO A 151 -5.28 14.94 -7.49
CA PRO A 151 -5.16 15.57 -6.18
C PRO A 151 -3.90 15.12 -5.44
N PHE A 152 -3.30 16.04 -4.68
CA PHE A 152 -2.23 15.67 -3.75
C PHE A 152 -2.75 14.67 -2.70
N GLU A 153 -2.10 13.52 -2.57
CA GLU A 153 -2.47 12.46 -1.65
C GLU A 153 -1.46 12.40 -0.50
N LEU A 154 -1.97 12.42 0.74
CA LEU A 154 -1.19 12.06 1.92
C LEU A 154 -1.37 10.57 2.22
N PRO A 155 -0.32 9.83 2.58
CA PRO A 155 -0.47 8.46 3.03
C PRO A 155 -1.45 8.38 4.19
N HIS A 156 -2.35 7.40 4.15
CA HIS A 156 -3.22 7.16 5.28
C HIS A 156 -2.41 6.58 6.44
N PHE A 157 -2.37 7.30 7.57
CA PHE A 157 -1.82 6.83 8.82
C PHE A 157 -2.94 6.19 9.64
N PRO A 158 -2.83 4.91 10.03
CA PRO A 158 -3.89 4.20 10.75
C PRO A 158 -4.11 4.67 12.19
N HIS A 159 -3.35 5.66 12.66
CA HIS A 159 -3.51 6.28 13.97
C HIS A 159 -3.93 7.74 13.79
N ARG A 160 -5.03 8.14 14.46
CA ARG A 160 -5.42 9.55 14.57
C ARG A 160 -4.69 10.17 15.74
N GLU A 161 -3.69 10.99 15.45
CA GLU A 161 -3.21 11.96 16.41
C GLU A 161 -4.28 13.06 16.58
N THR A 162 -4.58 13.44 17.83
CA THR A 162 -5.54 14.53 18.11
C THR A 162 -4.95 15.92 17.88
N SER A 163 -3.66 15.99 17.57
CA SER A 163 -2.93 17.24 17.36
C SER A 163 -2.98 17.65 15.89
N LEU A 164 -3.48 18.84 15.60
CA LEU A 164 -3.50 19.41 14.27
C LEU A 164 -2.19 20.17 14.01
N VAL A 165 -1.43 19.75 13.00
CA VAL A 165 -0.29 20.51 12.47
C VAL A 165 -0.75 21.28 11.25
N ALA A 166 -0.47 22.58 11.21
CA ALA A 166 -0.78 23.45 10.08
C ALA A 166 0.47 24.21 9.62
N PHE A 167 0.56 24.44 8.31
CA PHE A 167 1.62 25.25 7.72
C PHE A 167 1.15 26.71 7.66
N SER A 168 2.00 27.63 8.08
CA SER A 168 1.78 29.07 7.90
C SER A 168 2.75 29.55 6.83
N GLU A 169 2.33 29.45 5.57
CA GLU A 169 3.15 29.78 4.42
C GLU A 169 2.55 30.94 3.63
N THR A 170 3.42 31.78 3.08
CA THR A 170 3.07 32.78 2.07
C THR A 170 3.37 32.22 0.68
N PRO A 171 2.83 32.81 -0.41
CA PRO A 171 3.21 32.43 -1.77
C PRO A 171 4.72 32.47 -2.03
N GLN A 172 5.42 33.44 -1.42
CA GLN A 172 6.88 33.57 -1.51
C GLN A 172 7.59 32.41 -0.82
N ASN A 173 7.11 32.01 0.36
CA ASN A 173 7.64 30.82 1.04
C ASN A 173 7.46 29.61 0.12
N LEU A 174 6.24 29.36 -0.38
CA LEU A 174 5.92 28.22 -1.25
C LEU A 174 6.85 28.12 -2.48
N GLN A 175 7.10 29.24 -3.15
CA GLN A 175 8.02 29.27 -4.29
C GLN A 175 9.44 28.87 -3.88
N LEU A 176 9.92 29.40 -2.75
CA LEU A 176 11.23 29.04 -2.21
C LEU A 176 11.33 27.55 -1.90
N TRP A 177 10.27 26.93 -1.37
CA TRP A 177 10.22 25.48 -1.11
C TRP A 177 10.30 24.66 -2.40
N GLN A 178 9.65 25.12 -3.48
CA GLN A 178 9.65 24.42 -4.77
C GLN A 178 11.03 24.44 -5.44
N ASP A 179 11.76 25.55 -5.28
CA ASP A 179 13.07 25.78 -5.88
C ASP A 179 14.22 25.05 -5.15
N LEU A 180 14.00 24.59 -3.91
CA LEU A 180 14.99 23.82 -3.16
C LEU A 180 15.17 22.42 -3.71
N ALA A 181 16.43 22.01 -3.90
CA ALA A 181 16.77 20.64 -4.29
C ALA A 181 16.45 19.61 -3.21
N CYS A 182 16.48 20.02 -1.92
CA CYS A 182 16.13 19.13 -0.82
C CYS A 182 14.61 19.00 -0.67
N ARG A 183 14.13 17.77 -0.43
CA ARG A 183 12.69 17.46 -0.27
C ARG A 183 12.30 17.10 1.16
N ALA A 184 13.22 17.21 2.11
CA ALA A 184 12.99 16.90 3.52
C ALA A 184 13.86 17.80 4.42
N GLY A 185 13.43 18.02 5.66
CA GLY A 185 14.16 18.82 6.64
C GLY A 185 13.51 18.83 8.02
N ILE A 186 14.12 19.56 8.95
CA ILE A 186 13.62 19.76 10.32
C ILE A 186 12.70 20.99 10.34
N CYS A 187 11.67 21.00 11.18
CA CYS A 187 10.86 22.18 11.47
C CYS A 187 10.69 22.37 12.98
N GLU A 188 10.54 23.63 13.41
CA GLU A 188 10.13 23.94 14.78
C GLU A 188 8.63 24.09 14.84
N LEU A 189 7.99 23.38 15.78
CA LEU A 189 6.55 23.45 15.99
C LEU A 189 6.24 24.48 17.08
N SER A 190 5.53 25.54 16.73
CA SER A 190 5.02 26.53 17.69
C SER A 190 3.55 26.25 18.00
N LYS A 191 3.20 26.12 19.29
CA LYS A 191 1.81 25.92 19.71
C LYS A 191 1.03 27.24 19.59
N VAL A 192 0.08 27.30 18.67
CA VAL A 192 -0.88 28.39 18.53
C VAL A 192 -1.95 28.24 19.61
N LYS A 193 -2.08 29.26 20.46
CA LYS A 193 -3.15 29.34 21.47
C LYS A 193 -4.48 29.69 20.80
N GLN A 194 -5.10 28.75 20.11
CA GLN A 194 -6.54 28.79 19.83
C GLN A 194 -7.14 27.41 20.12
N ASN A 195 -8.45 27.37 20.33
CA ASN A 195 -9.20 26.15 20.65
C ASN A 195 -9.81 25.64 19.34
N PRO A 196 -9.41 24.47 18.79
CA PRO A 196 -8.44 23.49 19.30
C PRO A 196 -6.97 23.87 19.01
N PRO A 197 -5.98 23.29 19.73
CA PRO A 197 -4.58 23.69 19.61
C PRO A 197 -4.04 23.43 18.20
N HIS A 198 -3.67 24.50 17.50
CA HIS A 198 -2.95 24.43 16.23
C HIS A 198 -1.45 24.50 16.51
N PHE A 199 -0.62 23.85 15.71
CA PHE A 199 0.82 24.08 15.70
C PHE A 199 1.21 24.76 14.37
N SER A 200 1.94 25.89 14.42
CA SER A 200 2.51 26.53 13.24
C SER A 200 4.00 26.22 13.14
N GLY A 201 4.43 25.67 12.01
CA GLY A 201 5.84 25.46 11.71
C GLY A 201 6.53 26.72 11.18
N SER A 202 7.73 27.01 11.62
CA SER A 202 8.68 27.87 10.90
C SER A 202 10.05 27.19 10.94
N LYS A 203 10.72 27.05 9.80
CA LYS A 203 12.03 26.38 9.72
C LYS A 203 13.15 27.41 9.89
N ILE A 204 14.14 27.07 10.72
CA ILE A 204 15.49 27.67 10.68
C ILE A 204 16.39 26.73 9.86
N LEU A 205 17.21 27.35 9.00
CA LEU A 205 18.07 26.74 7.99
C LEU A 205 19.05 25.69 8.56
N GLY A 206 19.22 24.63 7.78
CA GLY A 206 20.19 23.55 7.91
C GLY A 206 20.13 22.70 6.66
#